data_AF-A0A519QJU8-F1
#
_entry.id   AF-A0A519QJU8-F1
#
_cell.length_a   1.000
_cell.length_b   1.000
_cell.length_c   1.000
_cell.angle_alpha   90.00
_cell.angle_beta   90.00
_cell.angle_gamma   90.00
#
_symmetry.space_group_name_H-M   'P 1'
#
loop_
_entity.id
_entity.type
_entity.pdbx_description
1 polymer ?
#
loop_
_entity_poly.entity_id
_entity_poly.type
_entity_poly.pdbx_seq_one_letter_code
_entity_poly.pdbx_strand_id
1 'polypeptide(L)'
;MKRFIDEKGTFEIKVPTTWKHSIKNGKVHTFQEYEIWKSDAFQLSINSLDTEEKKKNFQNLTKPLTVEKIGDFDFYKLPDSGDKEFTTKTWLKQLGDKSVIFTLTHPNNPDKDLDSRTISEKVETVHSILKEFKLIEEGKSIDVINSYRFDMFLQGVGATALILSKAIENKAFIEATCLLANQIDALLRIGIVLKNQITNNNSEIEVEWIYQGLTDKKKSEKDIYKKALDLGIIDQSTFDELYVLYEDRNRVIHRFIISEITFAEVEEISYKYYQKQQAINKVIYDLESEQIKLNVGMTRVDNDKQNDDNHLDYIKGKIGKQNYFDDKK
;
A
#
# COMPACT_ATOMS: atom_id res chain seq x y z
N MET A 1 -10.34 2.14 -6.79
CA MET A 1 -9.64 0.83 -6.65
C MET A 1 -8.21 1.10 -6.19
N LYS A 2 -7.51 0.16 -5.53
CA LYS A 2 -6.10 0.25 -5.15
C LYS A 2 -5.28 -0.86 -5.79
N ARG A 3 -4.03 -0.55 -6.16
CA ARG A 3 -3.05 -1.51 -6.67
C ARG A 3 -2.61 -2.48 -5.56
N PHE A 4 -2.45 -3.76 -5.91
CA PHE A 4 -1.93 -4.80 -5.04
C PHE A 4 -0.95 -5.68 -5.80
N ILE A 5 0.21 -5.93 -5.19
CA ILE A 5 1.22 -6.88 -5.65
C ILE A 5 1.52 -7.82 -4.49
N ASP A 6 1.60 -9.12 -4.75
CA ASP A 6 1.91 -10.09 -3.70
C ASP A 6 3.37 -9.96 -3.22
N GLU A 7 3.65 -10.53 -2.05
CA GLU A 7 4.96 -10.42 -1.40
C GLU A 7 6.13 -10.95 -2.24
N LYS A 8 5.85 -11.85 -3.20
CA LYS A 8 6.85 -12.41 -4.11
C LYS A 8 6.92 -11.70 -5.46
N GLY A 9 6.05 -10.73 -5.73
CA GLY A 9 5.97 -10.06 -7.03
C GLY A 9 5.67 -11.06 -8.15
N THR A 10 4.74 -11.97 -7.89
CA THR A 10 4.21 -12.96 -8.83
C THR A 10 3.13 -12.33 -9.72
N PHE A 11 2.27 -11.48 -9.16
CA PHE A 11 1.18 -10.85 -9.90
C PHE A 11 0.84 -9.46 -9.39
N GLU A 12 0.12 -8.72 -10.22
CA GLU A 12 -0.47 -7.42 -9.92
C GLU A 12 -1.97 -7.45 -10.22
N ILE A 13 -2.77 -6.83 -9.33
CA ILE A 13 -4.20 -6.57 -9.53
C ILE A 13 -4.58 -5.20 -8.98
N LYS A 14 -5.71 -4.65 -9.44
CA LYS A 14 -6.42 -3.56 -8.74
C LYS A 14 -7.59 -4.15 -7.97
N VAL A 15 -7.74 -3.84 -6.69
CA VAL A 15 -8.84 -4.31 -5.81
C VAL A 15 -9.56 -3.14 -5.13
N PRO A 16 -10.78 -3.30 -4.60
CA PRO A 16 -11.42 -2.24 -3.82
C PRO A 16 -10.55 -1.74 -2.66
N THR A 17 -10.59 -0.43 -2.41
CA THR A 17 -9.75 0.23 -1.37
C THR A 17 -10.05 -0.30 0.03
N THR A 18 -11.32 -0.66 0.27
CA THR A 18 -11.85 -1.20 1.53
C THR A 18 -11.55 -2.68 1.73
N TRP A 19 -10.94 -3.37 0.76
CA TRP A 19 -10.60 -4.78 0.89
C TRP A 19 -9.27 -4.97 1.63
N LYS A 20 -9.24 -5.91 2.57
CA LYS A 20 -8.04 -6.43 3.23
C LYS A 20 -7.58 -7.72 2.56
N HIS A 21 -6.27 -7.91 2.51
CA HIS A 21 -5.63 -9.11 1.97
C HIS A 21 -5.21 -10.06 3.09
N SER A 22 -5.29 -11.36 2.80
CA SER A 22 -4.74 -12.44 3.63
C SER A 22 -4.34 -13.61 2.73
N ILE A 23 -3.45 -14.48 3.21
CA ILE A 23 -3.05 -15.69 2.48
C ILE A 23 -3.53 -16.91 3.27
N LYS A 24 -4.36 -17.75 2.64
CA LYS A 24 -4.79 -19.04 3.19
C LYS A 24 -3.84 -20.14 2.70
N ASN A 25 -3.36 -20.97 3.63
CA ASN A 25 -2.49 -22.13 3.38
C ASN A 25 -1.23 -21.80 2.55
N GLY A 26 -0.74 -20.56 2.62
CA GLY A 26 0.44 -20.10 1.88
C GLY A 26 0.28 -20.05 0.34
N LYS A 27 -0.92 -20.27 -0.20
CA LYS A 27 -1.15 -20.43 -1.65
C LYS A 27 -2.32 -19.64 -2.21
N VAL A 28 -3.34 -19.38 -1.40
CA VAL A 28 -4.59 -18.74 -1.85
C VAL A 28 -4.66 -17.33 -1.30
N HIS A 29 -4.49 -16.34 -2.18
CA HIS A 29 -4.69 -14.93 -1.85
C HIS A 29 -6.19 -14.70 -1.67
N THR A 30 -6.58 -14.17 -0.52
CA THR A 30 -7.98 -13.90 -0.18
C THR A 30 -8.15 -12.41 0.12
N PHE A 31 -9.09 -11.78 -0.57
CA PHE A 31 -9.48 -10.40 -0.42
C PHE A 31 -10.93 -10.32 0.04
N GLN A 32 -11.19 -9.51 1.06
CA GLN A 32 -12.49 -9.37 1.70
C GLN A 32 -12.61 -7.99 2.32
N GLU A 33 -13.81 -7.55 2.64
CA GLU A 33 -14.05 -6.24 3.25
C GLU A 33 -13.52 -6.19 4.70
N TYR A 34 -13.31 -4.96 5.22
CA TYR A 34 -13.02 -4.77 6.64
C TYR A 34 -14.26 -5.02 7.52
N GLU A 35 -15.46 -4.71 7.01
CA GLU A 35 -16.72 -4.96 7.69
C GLU A 35 -17.00 -6.46 7.85
N ILE A 36 -17.10 -6.91 9.10
CA ILE A 36 -17.27 -8.33 9.46
C ILE A 36 -18.56 -8.92 8.87
N TRP A 37 -19.59 -8.09 8.66
CA TRP A 37 -20.88 -8.53 8.11
C TRP A 37 -20.86 -8.71 6.58
N LYS A 38 -19.89 -8.10 5.87
CA LYS A 38 -19.72 -8.32 4.43
C LYS A 38 -18.90 -9.60 4.23
N SER A 39 -19.61 -10.71 4.04
CA SER A 39 -19.03 -12.05 3.95
C SER A 39 -18.51 -12.43 2.57
N ASP A 40 -18.43 -11.47 1.64
CA ASP A 40 -17.88 -11.73 0.31
C ASP A 40 -16.37 -11.99 0.40
N ALA A 41 -15.91 -13.03 -0.28
CA ALA A 41 -14.51 -13.35 -0.41
C ALA A 41 -14.15 -13.51 -1.88
N PHE A 42 -13.25 -12.66 -2.37
CA PHE A 42 -12.57 -12.87 -3.63
C PHE A 42 -11.26 -13.61 -3.36
N GLN A 43 -11.02 -14.69 -4.08
CA GLN A 43 -9.78 -15.44 -3.95
C GLN A 43 -9.07 -15.64 -5.27
N LEU A 44 -7.75 -15.75 -5.18
CA LEU A 44 -6.85 -15.92 -6.30
C LEU A 44 -5.80 -16.96 -5.95
N SER A 45 -5.59 -17.90 -6.86
CA SER A 45 -4.49 -18.87 -6.78
C SER A 45 -3.83 -19.05 -8.14
N ILE A 46 -2.52 -19.29 -8.12
CA ILE A 46 -1.69 -19.51 -9.30
C ILE A 46 -1.03 -20.88 -9.13
N ASN A 47 -1.21 -21.75 -10.13
CA ASN A 47 -0.60 -23.06 -10.17
C ASN A 47 0.32 -23.18 -11.39
N SER A 48 1.44 -23.88 -11.24
CA SER A 48 2.32 -24.20 -12.37
C SER A 48 1.67 -25.26 -13.28
N LEU A 49 1.94 -25.15 -14.57
CA LEU A 49 1.67 -26.09 -15.65
C LEU A 49 3.00 -26.49 -16.31
N ASP A 50 4.00 -26.71 -15.46
CA ASP A 50 5.38 -27.05 -15.81
C ASP A 50 5.54 -28.46 -16.40
N THR A 51 4.55 -29.34 -16.25
CA THR A 51 4.54 -30.68 -16.84
C THR A 51 3.44 -30.83 -17.88
N GLU A 52 3.68 -31.70 -18.87
CA GLU A 52 2.69 -32.05 -19.89
C GLU A 52 1.42 -32.68 -19.28
N GLU A 53 1.56 -33.43 -18.19
CA GLU A 53 0.42 -33.97 -17.45
C GLU A 53 -0.48 -32.84 -16.89
N LYS A 54 0.12 -31.82 -16.25
CA LYS A 54 -0.62 -30.68 -15.71
C LYS A 54 -1.30 -29.88 -16.83
N LYS A 55 -0.60 -29.64 -17.95
CA LYS A 55 -1.19 -28.96 -19.13
C LYS A 55 -2.37 -29.74 -19.69
N LYS A 56 -2.24 -31.06 -19.86
CA LYS A 56 -3.31 -31.94 -20.34
C LYS A 56 -4.50 -31.96 -19.39
N ASN A 57 -4.25 -32.00 -18.08
CA ASN A 57 -5.31 -31.94 -17.06
C ASN A 57 -6.06 -30.61 -17.13
N PHE A 58 -5.36 -29.48 -17.28
CA PHE A 58 -6.00 -28.18 -17.47
C PHE A 58 -6.86 -28.14 -18.74
N GLN A 59 -6.34 -28.59 -19.88
CA GLN A 59 -7.08 -28.64 -21.15
C GLN A 59 -8.34 -29.52 -21.06
N ASN A 60 -8.23 -30.70 -20.44
CA ASN A 60 -9.37 -31.59 -20.24
C ASN A 60 -10.44 -30.96 -19.35
N LEU A 61 -10.04 -30.23 -18.30
CA LEU A 61 -10.94 -29.51 -17.41
C LEU A 61 -11.66 -28.37 -18.12
N THR A 62 -10.98 -27.64 -19.00
CA THR A 62 -11.52 -26.43 -19.65
C THR A 62 -12.29 -26.70 -20.94
N LYS A 63 -12.04 -27.83 -21.60
CA LYS A 63 -12.72 -28.23 -22.86
C LYS A 63 -14.26 -28.16 -22.83
N PRO A 64 -14.96 -28.59 -21.76
CA PRO A 64 -16.42 -28.51 -21.71
C PRO A 64 -16.95 -27.16 -21.18
N LEU A 65 -16.07 -26.23 -20.78
CA LEU A 65 -16.46 -25.00 -20.09
C LEU A 65 -16.83 -23.89 -21.06
N THR A 66 -17.79 -23.06 -20.65
CA THR A 66 -18.14 -21.83 -21.36
C THR A 66 -17.00 -20.81 -21.22
N VAL A 67 -16.69 -20.14 -22.32
CA VAL A 67 -15.75 -19.02 -22.33
C VAL A 67 -16.52 -17.72 -22.11
N GLU A 68 -16.12 -16.97 -21.10
CA GLU A 68 -16.62 -15.64 -20.78
C GLU A 68 -15.53 -14.60 -21.11
N LYS A 69 -15.89 -13.59 -21.91
CA LYS A 69 -14.97 -12.51 -22.29
C LYS A 69 -15.06 -11.38 -21.28
N ILE A 70 -13.95 -11.08 -20.62
CA ILE A 70 -13.85 -10.05 -19.57
C ILE A 70 -12.72 -9.09 -19.96
N GLY A 71 -13.09 -7.93 -20.53
CA GLY A 71 -12.14 -7.02 -21.16
C GLY A 71 -11.52 -7.65 -22.41
N ASP A 72 -10.19 -7.62 -22.48
CA ASP A 72 -9.41 -8.21 -23.59
C ASP A 72 -9.05 -9.69 -23.35
N PHE A 73 -9.57 -10.28 -22.28
CA PHE A 73 -9.21 -11.62 -21.84
C PHE A 73 -10.38 -12.59 -21.89
N ASP A 74 -10.11 -13.77 -22.42
CA ASP A 74 -11.00 -14.93 -22.32
C ASP A 74 -10.73 -15.71 -21.03
N PHE A 75 -11.81 -16.05 -20.31
CA PHE A 75 -11.79 -16.87 -19.10
C PHE A 75 -12.73 -18.06 -19.25
N TYR A 76 -12.32 -19.22 -18.76
CA TYR A 76 -13.19 -20.38 -18.64
C TYR A 76 -14.00 -20.28 -17.36
N LYS A 77 -15.32 -20.37 -17.46
CA LYS A 77 -16.23 -20.29 -16.31
C LYS A 77 -16.61 -21.69 -15.86
N LEU A 78 -16.35 -22.02 -14.59
CA LEU A 78 -16.92 -23.25 -14.01
C LEU A 78 -18.39 -23.02 -13.65
N PRO A 79 -19.20 -24.10 -13.60
CA PRO A 79 -20.51 -24.05 -12.96
C PRO A 79 -20.42 -23.48 -11.55
N ASP A 80 -21.41 -22.66 -11.19
CA ASP A 80 -21.56 -22.18 -9.81
C ASP A 80 -21.59 -23.37 -8.85
N SER A 81 -20.88 -23.25 -7.73
CA SER A 81 -20.79 -24.30 -6.70
C SER A 81 -21.02 -23.69 -5.33
N GLY A 82 -21.50 -24.47 -4.36
CA GLY A 82 -21.80 -23.93 -3.04
C GLY A 82 -22.78 -24.79 -2.27
N ASP A 83 -23.29 -24.23 -1.18
CA ASP A 83 -24.28 -24.85 -0.32
C ASP A 83 -25.50 -23.92 -0.15
N LYS A 84 -26.31 -24.15 0.90
CA LYS A 84 -27.49 -23.32 1.17
C LYS A 84 -27.12 -21.90 1.60
N GLU A 85 -25.94 -21.70 2.17
CA GLU A 85 -25.49 -20.43 2.75
C GLU A 85 -24.70 -19.60 1.75
N PHE A 86 -23.83 -20.24 0.96
CA PHE A 86 -22.91 -19.54 0.05
C PHE A 86 -22.93 -20.11 -1.37
N THR A 87 -22.70 -19.22 -2.34
CA THR A 87 -22.41 -19.56 -3.73
C THR A 87 -21.02 -19.06 -4.10
N THR A 88 -20.28 -19.89 -4.84
CA THR A 88 -18.95 -19.63 -5.36
C THR A 88 -18.99 -19.64 -6.89
N LYS A 89 -18.59 -18.52 -7.48
CA LYS A 89 -18.35 -18.35 -8.91
C LYS A 89 -16.86 -18.48 -9.19
N THR A 90 -16.48 -19.20 -10.24
CA THR A 90 -15.06 -19.48 -10.54
C THR A 90 -14.72 -19.20 -11.99
N TRP A 91 -13.62 -18.49 -12.20
CA TRP A 91 -13.02 -18.22 -13.50
C TRP A 91 -11.59 -18.77 -13.54
N LEU A 92 -11.24 -19.50 -14.61
CA LEU A 92 -9.85 -19.90 -14.86
C LEU A 92 -9.28 -19.29 -16.13
N LYS A 93 -7.98 -19.06 -16.12
CA LYS A 93 -7.22 -18.64 -17.28
C LYS A 93 -5.85 -19.31 -17.31
N GLN A 94 -5.40 -19.69 -18.50
CA GLN A 94 -4.01 -20.09 -18.72
C GLN A 94 -3.20 -18.88 -19.20
N LEU A 95 -2.04 -18.67 -18.59
CA LEU A 95 -1.07 -17.64 -18.95
C LEU A 95 0.31 -18.30 -19.02
N GLY A 96 0.76 -18.61 -20.24
CA GLY A 96 1.98 -19.37 -20.46
C GLY A 96 1.92 -20.76 -19.81
N ASP A 97 2.89 -21.02 -18.93
CA ASP A 97 3.03 -22.23 -18.13
C ASP A 97 2.34 -22.12 -16.75
N LYS A 98 1.43 -21.16 -16.55
CA LYS A 98 0.67 -21.00 -15.31
C LYS A 98 -0.82 -21.05 -15.57
N SER A 99 -1.56 -21.64 -14.65
CA SER A 99 -3.03 -21.50 -14.57
C SER A 99 -3.37 -20.60 -13.40
N VAL A 100 -4.22 -19.60 -13.63
CA VAL A 100 -4.75 -18.72 -12.61
C VAL A 100 -6.22 -19.04 -12.38
N ILE A 101 -6.61 -19.16 -11.12
CA ILE A 101 -7.97 -19.45 -10.69
C ILE A 101 -8.44 -18.30 -9.81
N PHE A 102 -9.58 -17.72 -10.18
CA PHE A 102 -10.24 -16.66 -9.45
C PHE A 102 -11.59 -17.16 -8.95
N THR A 103 -11.90 -16.90 -7.69
CA THR A 103 -13.20 -17.24 -7.11
C THR A 103 -13.84 -16.03 -6.46
N LEU A 104 -15.17 -15.95 -6.55
CA LEU A 104 -16.00 -15.07 -5.74
C LEU A 104 -16.96 -15.95 -4.95
N THR A 105 -16.78 -15.99 -3.64
CA THR A 105 -17.73 -16.61 -2.71
C THR A 105 -18.58 -15.51 -2.09
N HIS A 106 -19.90 -15.61 -2.19
CA HIS A 106 -20.86 -14.66 -1.63
C HIS A 106 -22.01 -15.38 -0.94
N PRO A 107 -22.65 -14.76 0.08
CA PRO A 107 -23.83 -15.34 0.72
C PRO A 107 -25.02 -15.37 -0.26
N ASN A 108 -25.87 -16.40 -0.12
CA ASN A 108 -27.09 -16.55 -0.91
C ASN A 108 -28.20 -15.61 -0.41
N ASN A 109 -28.22 -15.33 0.90
CA ASN A 109 -29.21 -14.48 1.57
C ASN A 109 -28.50 -13.39 2.38
N PRO A 110 -27.89 -12.37 1.74
CA PRO A 110 -27.28 -11.27 2.47
C PRO A 110 -28.34 -10.45 3.21
N ASP A 111 -27.99 -9.95 4.40
CA ASP A 111 -28.75 -8.93 5.08
C ASP A 111 -28.68 -7.62 4.27
N LYS A 112 -29.81 -7.20 3.69
CA LYS A 112 -29.88 -6.06 2.78
C LYS A 112 -29.64 -4.72 3.46
N ASP A 113 -29.86 -4.64 4.77
CA ASP A 113 -29.59 -3.41 5.54
C ASP A 113 -28.08 -3.24 5.77
N LEU A 114 -27.33 -4.35 5.72
CA LEU A 114 -25.89 -4.39 5.95
C LEU A 114 -25.06 -4.47 4.66
N ASP A 115 -25.59 -5.13 3.63
CA ASP A 115 -25.01 -5.22 2.29
C ASP A 115 -26.10 -5.16 1.22
N SER A 116 -26.34 -3.95 0.72
CA SER A 116 -27.36 -3.69 -0.31
C SER A 116 -26.92 -4.10 -1.72
N ARG A 117 -25.67 -4.51 -1.92
CA ARG A 117 -25.14 -4.85 -3.25
C ARG A 117 -25.77 -6.13 -3.80
N THR A 118 -26.25 -6.04 -5.02
CA THR A 118 -26.71 -7.17 -5.82
C THR A 118 -25.55 -8.09 -6.21
N ILE A 119 -25.88 -9.35 -6.55
CA ILE A 119 -24.89 -10.31 -7.08
C ILE A 119 -24.24 -9.76 -8.35
N SER A 120 -24.99 -9.05 -9.20
CA SER A 120 -24.45 -8.45 -10.43
C SER A 120 -23.39 -7.39 -10.13
N GLU A 121 -23.59 -6.53 -9.14
CA GLU A 121 -22.59 -5.53 -8.73
C GLU A 121 -21.33 -6.19 -8.15
N LYS A 122 -21.49 -7.28 -7.40
CA LYS A 122 -20.37 -8.06 -6.86
C LYS A 122 -19.56 -8.71 -7.99
N VAL A 123 -20.24 -9.29 -8.97
CA VAL A 123 -19.61 -9.88 -10.16
C VAL A 123 -18.91 -8.81 -11.01
N GLU A 124 -19.52 -7.64 -11.21
CA GLU A 124 -18.89 -6.54 -11.94
C GLU A 124 -17.64 -6.02 -11.24
N THR A 125 -17.63 -5.97 -9.90
CA THR A 125 -16.43 -5.68 -9.12
C THR A 125 -15.33 -6.69 -9.44
N VAL A 126 -15.64 -7.99 -9.48
CA VAL A 126 -14.67 -9.03 -9.82
C VAL A 126 -14.22 -8.95 -11.27
N HIS A 127 -15.12 -8.67 -12.21
CA HIS A 127 -14.76 -8.41 -13.60
C HIS A 127 -13.78 -7.24 -13.74
N SER A 128 -13.97 -6.16 -12.97
CA SER A 128 -13.02 -5.04 -12.97
C SER A 128 -11.63 -5.43 -12.45
N ILE A 129 -11.55 -6.34 -11.47
CA ILE A 129 -10.28 -6.89 -10.98
C ILE A 129 -9.61 -7.77 -12.04
N LEU A 130 -10.38 -8.67 -12.66
CA LEU A 130 -9.91 -9.61 -13.68
C LEU A 130 -9.34 -8.91 -14.92
N LYS A 131 -9.95 -7.79 -15.34
CA LYS A 131 -9.47 -6.95 -16.46
C LYS A 131 -8.07 -6.39 -16.24
N GLU A 132 -7.71 -6.13 -15.00
CA GLU A 132 -6.44 -5.49 -14.60
C GLU A 132 -5.39 -6.51 -14.14
N PHE A 133 -5.70 -7.81 -14.12
CA PHE A 133 -4.78 -8.83 -13.67
C PHE A 133 -3.56 -8.93 -14.60
N LYS A 134 -2.36 -8.89 -14.00
CA LYS A 134 -1.08 -9.05 -14.70
C LYS A 134 -0.22 -10.07 -13.97
N LEU A 135 0.35 -11.01 -14.73
CA LEU A 135 1.43 -11.84 -14.23
C LEU A 135 2.74 -11.05 -14.37
N ILE A 136 3.54 -10.98 -13.31
CA ILE A 136 4.82 -10.28 -13.35
C ILE A 136 5.86 -11.20 -13.97
N GLU A 137 6.65 -10.66 -14.91
CA GLU A 137 7.71 -11.40 -15.59
C GLU A 137 8.82 -11.84 -14.63
N GLU A 138 9.35 -13.03 -14.87
CA GLU A 138 10.48 -13.56 -14.12
C GLU A 138 11.70 -12.64 -14.29
N GLY A 139 12.32 -12.25 -13.18
CA GLY A 139 13.43 -11.30 -13.15
C GLY A 139 13.03 -9.84 -12.87
N LYS A 140 11.75 -9.46 -13.09
CA LYS A 140 11.27 -8.10 -12.76
C LYS A 140 10.62 -7.99 -11.38
N SER A 141 10.39 -9.12 -10.70
CA SER A 141 9.65 -9.16 -9.43
C SER A 141 10.21 -8.22 -8.38
N ILE A 142 11.54 -8.15 -8.20
CA ILE A 142 12.15 -7.32 -7.16
C ILE A 142 11.92 -5.83 -7.42
N ASP A 143 12.11 -5.36 -8.65
CA ASP A 143 11.94 -3.95 -9.03
C ASP A 143 10.48 -3.53 -8.88
N VAL A 144 9.55 -4.39 -9.34
CA VAL A 144 8.11 -4.15 -9.25
C VAL A 144 7.65 -4.10 -7.79
N ILE A 145 8.13 -5.02 -6.94
CA ILE A 145 7.83 -5.02 -5.50
C ILE A 145 8.39 -3.76 -4.82
N ASN A 146 9.64 -3.40 -5.13
CA ASN A 146 10.29 -2.25 -4.49
C ASN A 146 9.61 -0.94 -4.89
N SER A 147 9.26 -0.77 -6.16
CA SER A 147 8.42 0.34 -6.64
C SER A 147 7.06 0.35 -5.94
N TYR A 148 6.37 -0.79 -5.87
CA TYR A 148 5.08 -0.89 -5.18
C TYR A 148 5.18 -0.53 -3.69
N ARG A 149 6.22 -0.99 -3.00
CA ARG A 149 6.45 -0.66 -1.58
C ARG A 149 6.74 0.83 -1.40
N PHE A 150 7.46 1.44 -2.33
CA PHE A 150 7.72 2.88 -2.32
C PHE A 150 6.43 3.67 -2.56
N ASP A 151 5.60 3.27 -3.52
CA ASP A 151 4.27 3.84 -3.73
C ASP A 151 3.43 3.76 -2.43
N MET A 152 3.38 2.57 -1.83
CA MET A 152 2.69 2.33 -0.56
C MET A 152 3.28 3.14 0.61
N PHE A 153 4.56 3.46 0.58
CA PHE A 153 5.21 4.32 1.56
C PHE A 153 4.76 5.78 1.38
N LEU A 154 4.80 6.30 0.15
CA LEU A 154 4.33 7.65 -0.19
C LEU A 154 2.84 7.84 0.11
N GLN A 155 2.01 6.82 -0.14
CA GLN A 155 0.60 6.84 0.28
C GLN A 155 0.46 7.03 1.79
N GLY A 156 1.33 6.39 2.58
CA GLY A 156 1.38 6.55 4.03
C GLY A 156 1.65 8.01 4.40
N VAL A 157 2.65 8.63 3.77
CA VAL A 157 2.97 10.06 3.97
C VAL A 157 1.76 10.93 3.64
N GLY A 158 1.13 10.74 2.48
CA GLY A 158 -0.08 11.48 2.10
C GLY A 158 -1.25 11.29 3.07
N ALA A 159 -1.45 10.07 3.57
CA ALA A 159 -2.48 9.78 4.58
C ALA A 159 -2.21 10.52 5.89
N THR A 160 -0.96 10.55 6.37
CA THR A 160 -0.62 11.29 7.60
C THR A 160 -0.90 12.78 7.48
N ALA A 161 -0.72 13.39 6.30
CA ALA A 161 -1.01 14.81 6.08
C ALA A 161 -2.51 15.12 6.24
N LEU A 162 -3.39 14.23 5.74
CA LEU A 162 -4.84 14.36 5.92
C LEU A 162 -5.28 14.18 7.39
N ILE A 163 -4.63 13.28 8.13
CA ILE A 163 -4.94 13.08 9.55
C ILE A 163 -4.42 14.28 10.36
N LEU A 164 -3.24 14.80 10.02
CA LEU A 164 -2.62 15.94 10.69
C LEU A 164 -3.49 17.19 10.61
N SER A 165 -4.10 17.50 9.47
CA SER A 165 -4.98 18.67 9.35
C SER A 165 -6.14 18.60 10.33
N LYS A 166 -6.79 17.43 10.45
CA LYS A 166 -7.86 17.19 11.44
C LYS A 166 -7.36 17.27 12.88
N ALA A 167 -6.18 16.73 13.15
CA ALA A 167 -5.59 16.81 14.50
C ALA A 167 -5.36 18.26 14.91
N ILE A 168 -4.86 19.11 13.99
CA ILE A 168 -4.65 20.55 14.23
C ILE A 168 -5.99 21.27 14.43
N GLU A 169 -6.98 21.04 13.56
CA GLU A 169 -8.33 21.62 13.67
C GLU A 169 -8.97 21.32 15.03
N ASN A 170 -8.79 20.09 15.52
CA ASN A 170 -9.31 19.62 16.80
C ASN A 170 -8.41 19.96 18.00
N LYS A 171 -7.30 20.68 17.81
CA LYS A 171 -6.28 20.96 18.84
C LYS A 171 -5.74 19.71 19.52
N ALA A 172 -5.69 18.58 18.81
CA ALA A 172 -5.15 17.31 19.28
C ALA A 172 -3.61 17.30 19.17
N PHE A 173 -2.92 18.14 19.96
CA PHE A 173 -1.48 18.37 19.82
C PHE A 173 -0.59 17.15 20.10
N ILE A 174 -1.05 16.21 20.92
CA ILE A 174 -0.35 14.93 21.11
C ILE A 174 -0.37 14.12 19.80
N GLU A 175 -1.52 14.02 19.14
CA GLU A 175 -1.68 13.34 17.85
C GLU A 175 -0.88 14.06 16.76
N ALA A 176 -0.96 15.39 16.70
CA ALA A 176 -0.18 16.20 15.76
C ALA A 176 1.33 15.97 15.94
N THR A 177 1.83 15.94 17.18
CA THR A 177 3.25 15.63 17.48
C THR A 177 3.66 14.26 16.95
N CYS A 178 2.83 13.22 17.17
CA CYS A 178 3.09 11.87 16.66
C CYS A 178 3.15 11.83 15.13
N LEU A 179 2.19 12.49 14.46
CA LEU A 179 2.10 12.53 13.00
C LEU A 179 3.26 13.30 12.37
N LEU A 180 3.63 14.45 12.93
CA LEU A 180 4.76 15.26 12.47
C LEU A 180 6.08 14.52 12.64
N ALA A 181 6.30 13.84 13.77
CA ALA A 181 7.48 13.01 13.97
C ALA A 181 7.55 11.87 12.93
N ASN A 182 6.41 11.23 12.63
CA ASN A 182 6.33 10.19 11.60
C ASN A 182 6.65 10.74 10.20
N GLN A 183 6.12 11.92 9.86
CA GLN A 183 6.41 12.59 8.58
C GLN A 183 7.88 12.95 8.44
N ILE A 184 8.53 13.44 9.50
CA ILE A 184 9.98 13.72 9.50
C ILE A 184 10.78 12.45 9.23
N ASP A 185 10.53 11.36 9.97
CA ASP A 185 11.17 10.07 9.75
C ASP A 185 10.96 9.59 8.30
N ALA A 186 9.73 9.74 7.79
CA ALA A 186 9.40 9.32 6.45
C ALA A 186 10.09 10.16 5.36
N LEU A 187 10.14 11.48 5.52
CA LEU A 187 10.84 12.39 4.62
C LEU A 187 12.34 12.08 4.57
N LEU A 188 12.96 11.83 5.72
CA LEU A 188 14.38 11.45 5.75
C LEU A 188 14.64 10.12 5.06
N ARG A 189 13.75 9.13 5.19
CA ARG A 189 13.82 7.87 4.42
C ARG A 189 13.71 8.10 2.91
N ILE A 190 12.83 8.99 2.47
CA ILE A 190 12.76 9.42 1.06
C ILE A 190 14.09 10.04 0.64
N GLY A 191 14.61 10.98 1.44
CA GLY A 191 15.90 11.61 1.19
C GLY A 191 17.05 10.59 1.05
N ILE A 192 17.09 9.56 1.89
CA ILE A 192 18.08 8.48 1.82
C ILE A 192 18.00 7.76 0.47
N VAL A 193 16.80 7.36 0.03
CA VAL A 193 16.61 6.71 -1.27
C VAL A 193 17.04 7.62 -2.41
N LEU A 194 16.58 8.88 -2.41
CA LEU A 194 16.90 9.84 -3.47
C LEU A 194 18.41 10.10 -3.57
N LYS A 195 19.07 10.30 -2.42
CA LYS A 195 20.50 10.59 -2.35
C LYS A 195 21.36 9.39 -2.79
N ASN A 196 20.96 8.17 -2.43
CA ASN A 196 21.66 6.97 -2.88
C ASN A 196 21.51 6.77 -4.39
N GLN A 197 20.33 7.00 -4.96
CA GLN A 197 20.13 6.95 -6.42
C GLN A 197 21.00 7.97 -7.18
N ILE A 198 21.11 9.20 -6.65
CA ILE A 198 22.03 10.23 -7.20
C ILE A 198 23.47 9.72 -7.14
N THR A 199 23.90 9.22 -5.98
CA THR A 199 25.28 8.80 -5.73
C THR A 199 25.68 7.60 -6.58
N ASN A 200 24.77 6.64 -6.74
CA ASN A 200 25.01 5.38 -7.46
C ASN A 200 24.68 5.47 -8.96
N ASN A 201 24.12 6.59 -9.42
CA ASN A 201 23.67 6.81 -10.78
C ASN A 201 22.71 5.71 -11.30
N ASN A 202 21.72 5.34 -10.50
CA ASN A 202 20.74 4.32 -10.84
C ASN A 202 19.32 4.74 -10.39
N SER A 203 18.33 3.89 -10.66
CA SER A 203 16.93 4.06 -10.22
C SER A 203 16.52 3.03 -9.18
N GLU A 204 17.49 2.38 -8.52
CA GLU A 204 17.22 1.32 -7.57
C GLU A 204 16.60 1.89 -6.29
N ILE A 205 15.61 1.19 -5.74
CA ILE A 205 14.98 1.58 -4.47
C ILE A 205 15.48 0.62 -3.40
N GLU A 206 16.29 1.14 -2.47
CA GLU A 206 16.75 0.43 -1.29
C GLU A 206 15.58 0.22 -0.31
N VAL A 207 14.83 -0.86 -0.54
CA VAL A 207 13.57 -1.17 0.15
C VAL A 207 13.72 -1.25 1.67
N GLU A 208 14.91 -1.54 2.17
CA GLU A 208 15.18 -1.64 3.60
C GLU A 208 15.02 -0.31 4.37
N TRP A 209 14.97 0.83 3.67
CA TRP A 209 14.72 2.15 4.26
C TRP A 209 13.25 2.53 4.27
N ILE A 210 12.42 1.93 3.42
CA ILE A 210 11.00 2.31 3.24
C ILE A 210 10.01 1.21 3.64
N TYR A 211 10.49 -0.01 3.87
CA TYR A 211 9.66 -1.13 4.27
C TYR A 211 10.35 -1.96 5.34
N GLN A 212 9.57 -2.40 6.32
CA GLN A 212 10.00 -3.31 7.36
C GLN A 212 8.90 -4.34 7.59
N GLY A 213 9.17 -5.60 7.27
CA GLY A 213 8.31 -6.73 7.55
C GLY A 213 8.30 -7.11 9.04
N LEU A 214 7.39 -8.01 9.43
CA LEU A 214 7.20 -8.42 10.83
C LEU A 214 8.44 -9.07 11.46
N THR A 215 9.29 -9.70 10.65
CA THR A 215 10.51 -10.41 11.09
C THR A 215 11.78 -9.60 10.89
N ASP A 216 11.70 -8.42 10.27
CA ASP A 216 12.88 -7.64 9.90
C ASP A 216 13.46 -6.90 11.10
N LYS A 217 14.79 -6.74 11.10
CA LYS A 217 15.49 -5.96 12.14
C LYS A 217 14.98 -4.52 12.13
N LYS A 218 14.52 -4.05 13.31
CA LYS A 218 14.03 -2.68 13.49
C LYS A 218 15.13 -1.67 13.28
N LYS A 219 14.90 -0.73 12.35
CA LYS A 219 15.63 0.53 12.26
C LYS A 219 14.91 1.55 13.14
N SER A 220 15.60 2.03 14.16
CA SER A 220 15.08 3.11 15.00
C SER A 220 15.12 4.43 14.25
N GLU A 221 14.30 5.38 14.69
CA GLU A 221 14.31 6.76 14.19
C GLU A 221 15.71 7.41 14.31
N LYS A 222 16.43 7.10 15.40
CA LYS A 222 17.82 7.53 15.60
C LYS A 222 18.77 6.98 14.53
N ASP A 223 18.54 5.75 14.05
CA ASP A 223 19.31 5.18 12.93
C ASP A 223 19.05 5.93 11.62
N ILE A 224 17.80 6.38 11.40
CA ILE A 224 17.43 7.17 10.22
C ILE A 224 18.08 8.55 10.26
N TYR A 225 18.04 9.23 11.41
CA TYR A 225 18.68 10.53 11.58
C TYR A 225 20.18 10.44 11.32
N LYS A 226 20.83 9.39 11.86
CA LYS A 226 22.25 9.16 11.65
C LYS A 226 22.57 8.91 10.18
N LYS A 227 21.81 8.03 9.51
CA LYS A 227 22.02 7.75 8.09
C LYS A 227 21.83 9.00 7.22
N ALA A 228 20.84 9.84 7.55
CA ALA A 228 20.60 11.10 6.84
C ALA A 228 21.78 12.08 7.00
N LEU A 229 22.36 12.18 8.20
CA LEU A 229 23.58 12.96 8.44
C LEU A 229 24.78 12.39 7.67
N ASP A 230 24.99 11.07 7.73
CA ASP A 230 26.10 10.38 7.05
C ASP A 230 26.07 10.59 5.52
N LEU A 231 24.87 10.69 4.93
CA LEU A 231 24.67 10.96 3.50
C LEU A 231 24.68 12.46 3.15
N GLY A 232 24.83 13.35 4.13
CA GLY A 232 24.79 14.79 3.94
C GLY A 232 23.43 15.33 3.51
N ILE A 233 22.35 14.63 3.85
CA ILE A 233 20.97 15.10 3.61
C ILE A 233 20.62 16.19 4.63
N ILE A 234 21.04 15.99 5.88
CA ILE A 234 20.93 16.99 6.94
C ILE A 234 22.31 17.32 7.49
N ASP A 235 22.45 18.51 8.07
CA ASP A 235 23.66 18.92 8.77
C ASP A 235 23.63 18.55 10.26
N GLN A 236 24.76 18.77 10.94
CA GLN A 236 24.89 18.48 12.38
C GLN A 236 23.88 19.27 13.22
N SER A 237 23.63 20.54 12.89
CA SER A 237 22.66 21.38 13.61
C SER A 237 21.25 20.77 13.54
N THR A 238 20.82 20.37 12.34
CA THR A 238 19.52 19.74 12.12
C THR A 238 19.44 18.40 12.84
N PHE A 239 20.51 17.61 12.81
CA PHE A 239 20.59 16.35 13.54
C PHE A 239 20.42 16.54 15.05
N ASP A 240 21.12 17.51 15.64
CA ASP A 240 21.05 17.79 17.08
C ASP A 240 19.64 18.26 17.49
N GLU A 241 19.03 19.14 16.69
CA GLU A 241 17.66 19.60 16.90
C GLU A 241 16.62 18.47 16.83
N LEU A 242 16.79 17.52 15.89
CA LEU A 242 15.93 16.34 15.79
C LEU A 242 16.03 15.43 17.03
N TYR A 243 17.23 15.32 17.62
CA TYR A 243 17.42 14.59 18.87
C TYR A 243 16.73 15.26 20.06
N VAL A 244 16.77 16.60 20.14
CA VAL A 244 16.02 17.35 21.16
C VAL A 244 14.52 17.09 21.00
N LEU A 245 13.99 17.21 19.79
CA LEU A 245 12.58 16.94 19.50
C LEU A 245 12.17 15.50 19.85
N TYR A 246 13.02 14.52 19.56
CA TYR A 246 12.79 13.12 19.94
C TYR A 246 12.61 12.96 21.46
N GLU A 247 13.45 13.62 22.27
CA GLU A 247 13.35 13.56 23.73
C GLU A 247 12.13 14.33 24.26
N ASP A 248 11.77 15.45 23.62
CA ASP A 248 10.53 16.17 23.89
C ASP A 248 9.30 15.31 23.59
N ARG A 249 9.27 14.61 22.46
CA ARG A 249 8.19 13.67 22.14
C ARG A 249 8.09 12.56 23.19
N ASN A 250 9.21 12.01 23.67
CA ASN A 250 9.16 11.02 24.75
C ASN A 250 8.52 11.60 26.02
N ARG A 251 8.74 12.89 26.30
CA ARG A 251 8.04 13.58 27.38
C ARG A 251 6.55 13.70 27.10
N VAL A 252 6.16 14.13 25.91
CA VAL A 252 4.75 14.29 25.46
C VAL A 252 3.99 12.95 25.44
N ILE A 253 4.59 11.85 24.98
CA ILE A 253 3.88 10.58 24.77
C ILE A 253 3.98 9.68 26.01
N HIS A 254 5.18 9.50 26.55
CA HIS A 254 5.43 8.48 27.57
C HIS A 254 5.44 9.03 28.98
N ARG A 255 5.71 10.33 29.16
CA ARG A 255 5.84 10.95 30.47
C ARG A 255 4.82 12.05 30.73
N PHE A 256 3.78 12.19 29.90
CA PHE A 256 2.79 13.27 30.03
C PHE A 256 2.20 13.36 31.44
N ILE A 257 1.77 12.22 32.00
CA ILE A 257 1.16 12.14 33.34
C ILE A 257 2.20 12.32 34.47
N ILE A 258 3.42 11.84 34.25
CA ILE A 258 4.48 11.77 35.28
C ILE A 258 5.54 12.88 35.13
N SER A 259 5.24 13.92 34.37
CA SER A 259 6.06 15.11 34.21
C SER A 259 5.20 16.35 34.40
N GLU A 260 5.84 17.50 34.63
CA GLU A 260 5.15 18.77 34.82
C GLU A 260 4.76 19.45 33.49
N ILE A 261 4.82 18.72 32.37
CA ILE A 261 4.54 19.29 31.05
C ILE A 261 3.07 19.75 30.97
N THR A 262 2.89 21.00 30.60
CA THR A 262 1.58 21.59 30.38
C THR A 262 1.11 21.35 28.95
N PHE A 263 -0.21 21.45 28.74
CA PHE A 263 -0.76 21.36 27.39
C PHE A 263 -0.26 22.46 26.44
N ALA A 264 0.01 23.67 26.97
CA ALA A 264 0.59 24.77 26.21
C ALA A 264 2.02 24.44 25.73
N GLU A 265 2.82 23.76 26.55
CA GLU A 265 4.15 23.28 26.12
C GLU A 265 4.03 22.17 25.05
N VAL A 266 3.00 21.32 25.11
CA VAL A 266 2.74 20.33 24.05
C VAL A 266 2.41 21.02 22.73
N GLU A 267 1.61 22.08 22.75
CA GLU A 267 1.34 22.91 21.57
C GLU A 267 2.63 23.50 20.98
N GLU A 268 3.49 24.07 21.82
CA GLU A 268 4.78 24.61 21.40
C GLU A 268 5.70 23.54 20.79
N ILE A 269 5.77 22.35 21.41
CA ILE A 269 6.55 21.22 20.87
C ILE A 269 5.99 20.78 19.51
N SER A 270 4.66 20.67 19.37
CA SER A 270 4.03 20.35 18.09
C SER A 270 4.37 21.39 17.02
N TYR A 271 4.42 22.67 17.37
CA TYR A 271 4.80 23.73 16.45
C TYR A 271 6.28 23.63 16.02
N LYS A 272 7.20 23.32 16.95
CA LYS A 272 8.62 23.09 16.62
C LYS A 272 8.78 21.90 15.67
N TYR A 273 8.04 20.82 15.90
CA TYR A 273 7.96 19.67 15.00
C TYR A 273 7.47 20.07 13.60
N TYR A 274 6.43 20.91 13.52
CA TYR A 274 5.92 21.42 12.25
C TYR A 274 6.98 22.22 11.48
N GLN A 275 7.66 23.16 12.16
CA GLN A 275 8.73 23.94 11.53
C GLN A 275 9.87 23.04 11.02
N LYS A 276 10.27 22.04 11.81
CA LYS A 276 11.31 21.09 11.40
C LYS A 276 10.89 20.22 10.23
N GLN A 277 9.63 19.76 10.22
CA GLN A 277 9.06 19.00 9.11
C GLN A 277 9.08 19.82 7.81
N GLN A 278 8.71 21.10 7.85
CA GLN A 278 8.76 21.99 6.68
C GLN A 278 10.19 22.20 6.17
N ALA A 279 11.16 22.37 7.07
CA ALA A 279 12.56 22.51 6.71
C ALA A 279 13.11 21.26 6.00
N ILE A 280 12.81 20.07 6.54
CA ILE A 280 13.22 18.80 5.93
C ILE A 280 12.51 18.57 4.59
N ASN A 281 11.22 18.91 4.50
CA ASN A 281 10.48 18.79 3.25
C ASN A 281 11.13 19.60 2.12
N LYS A 282 11.64 20.81 2.42
CA LYS A 282 12.41 21.61 1.46
C LYS A 282 13.68 20.91 0.99
N VAL A 283 14.43 20.28 1.90
CA VAL A 283 15.62 19.48 1.54
C VAL A 283 15.25 18.35 0.58
N ILE A 284 14.11 17.67 0.80
CA ILE A 284 13.65 16.61 -0.09
C ILE A 284 13.32 17.15 -1.49
N TYR A 285 12.63 18.29 -1.59
CA TYR A 285 12.38 18.95 -2.87
C TYR A 285 13.67 19.33 -3.61
N ASP A 286 14.69 19.78 -2.88
CA ASP A 286 15.99 20.10 -3.47
C ASP A 286 16.67 18.83 -4.04
N LEU A 287 16.59 17.69 -3.35
CA LEU A 287 17.09 16.39 -3.83
C LEU A 287 16.30 15.87 -5.04
N GLU A 288 14.96 15.98 -5.04
CA GLU A 288 14.13 15.62 -6.20
C GLU A 288 14.49 16.48 -7.42
N SER A 289 14.67 17.78 -7.20
CA SER A 289 15.10 18.72 -8.23
C SER A 289 16.50 18.39 -8.77
N GLU A 290 17.42 17.95 -7.91
CA GLU A 290 18.74 17.47 -8.29
C GLU A 290 18.66 16.22 -9.17
N GLN A 291 17.84 15.23 -8.78
CA GLN A 291 17.60 14.03 -9.60
C GLN A 291 17.09 14.37 -11.01
N ILE A 292 16.12 15.28 -11.11
CA ILE A 292 15.56 15.73 -12.40
C ILE A 292 16.65 16.39 -13.25
N LYS A 293 17.43 17.31 -12.67
CA LYS A 293 18.52 18.01 -13.38
C LYS A 293 19.60 17.07 -13.87
N LEU A 294 19.95 16.06 -13.08
CA LEU A 294 20.95 15.05 -13.43
C LEU A 294 20.38 13.94 -14.33
N ASN A 295 19.06 13.90 -14.54
CA ASN A 295 18.35 12.83 -15.24
C ASN A 295 18.69 11.43 -14.69
N VAL A 296 18.66 11.31 -13.36
CA VAL A 296 19.00 10.10 -12.59
C VAL A 296 17.84 9.73 -11.65
N GLY A 297 17.81 8.50 -11.16
CA GLY A 297 16.83 8.10 -10.16
C GLY A 297 15.44 7.83 -10.71
N MET A 298 14.45 7.90 -9.82
CA MET A 298 13.05 7.60 -10.12
C MET A 298 12.22 8.83 -10.52
N THR A 299 12.74 10.05 -10.34
CA THR A 299 12.05 11.29 -10.74
C THR A 299 12.38 11.73 -12.18
N ARG A 300 13.00 10.85 -12.97
CA ARG A 300 13.29 11.12 -14.38
C ARG A 300 11.99 11.40 -15.13
N VAL A 301 12.02 12.42 -15.99
CA VAL A 301 10.89 12.75 -16.85
C VAL A 301 10.84 11.73 -17.98
N ASP A 302 10.16 10.61 -17.74
CA ASP A 302 9.77 9.69 -18.80
C ASP A 302 8.56 10.28 -19.52
N ASN A 303 8.72 10.64 -20.79
CA ASN A 303 7.64 11.18 -21.64
C ASN A 303 6.49 10.17 -21.90
N ASP A 304 6.58 8.93 -21.41
CA ASP A 304 5.74 7.80 -21.81
C ASP A 304 4.84 7.21 -20.70
N LYS A 305 4.75 7.82 -19.51
CA LYS A 305 3.84 7.32 -18.46
C LYS A 305 2.86 8.40 -18.01
N GLN A 306 1.75 8.51 -18.72
CA GLN A 306 0.50 9.00 -18.13
C GLN A 306 0.03 7.98 -17.09
N ASN A 307 0.56 8.06 -15.87
CA ASN A 307 0.00 7.36 -14.73
C ASN A 307 -1.25 8.13 -14.27
N ASP A 308 -2.38 7.80 -14.90
CA ASP A 308 -3.71 8.36 -14.63
C ASP A 308 -4.33 7.77 -13.34
N ASP A 309 -3.51 7.46 -12.33
CA ASP A 309 -3.97 6.95 -11.05
C ASP A 309 -4.47 8.12 -10.20
N ASN A 310 -5.78 8.11 -9.88
CA ASN A 310 -6.43 9.11 -9.03
C ASN A 310 -5.76 9.18 -7.64
N HIS A 311 -4.94 10.21 -7.41
CA HIS A 311 -4.15 10.42 -6.19
C HIS A 311 -4.96 10.42 -4.88
N LEU A 312 -6.28 10.71 -4.94
CA LEU A 312 -7.16 10.66 -3.78
C LEU A 312 -7.58 9.23 -3.41
N ASP A 313 -7.89 8.39 -4.40
CA ASP A 313 -8.16 6.96 -4.16
C ASP A 313 -6.90 6.23 -3.66
N TYR A 314 -5.75 6.67 -4.17
CA TYR A 314 -4.41 6.25 -3.78
C TYR A 314 -4.13 6.48 -2.28
N ILE A 315 -4.52 7.64 -1.73
CA ILE A 315 -4.34 7.93 -0.28
C ILE A 315 -5.42 7.26 0.58
N LYS A 316 -6.68 7.26 0.14
CA LYS A 316 -7.81 6.69 0.90
C LYS A 316 -7.64 5.19 1.18
N GLY A 317 -6.95 4.44 0.33
CA GLY A 317 -6.65 3.02 0.52
C GLY A 317 -5.86 2.68 1.79
N LYS A 318 -5.10 3.63 2.35
CA LYS A 318 -4.36 3.47 3.61
C LYS A 318 -5.18 3.72 4.86
N ILE A 319 -6.19 4.58 4.77
CA ILE A 319 -7.09 4.94 5.89
C ILE A 319 -8.11 3.82 6.15
N GLY A 320 -8.31 2.92 5.17
CA GLY A 320 -9.06 1.67 5.31
C GLY A 320 -10.57 1.86 5.22
N LYS A 321 -11.15 2.77 6.00
CA LYS A 321 -12.56 3.15 5.94
C LYS A 321 -12.70 4.62 5.60
N GLN A 322 -13.47 4.90 4.54
CA GLN A 322 -13.66 6.28 4.06
C GLN A 322 -14.65 7.08 4.93
N ASN A 323 -15.46 6.40 5.76
CA ASN A 323 -16.61 6.99 6.44
C ASN A 323 -16.46 7.01 7.98
N TYR A 324 -15.24 7.02 8.53
CA TYR A 324 -15.06 7.12 9.99
C TYR A 324 -15.68 8.41 10.59
N PHE A 325 -15.85 9.43 9.76
CA PHE A 325 -16.29 10.77 10.14
C PHE A 325 -17.50 11.25 9.33
N ASP A 326 -18.15 10.36 8.59
CA ASP A 326 -19.46 10.69 8.06
C ASP A 326 -20.40 10.64 9.25
N ASP A 327 -20.84 11.82 9.69
CA ASP A 327 -21.93 11.93 10.65
C ASP A 327 -23.09 11.08 10.12
N LYS A 328 -23.35 9.96 10.79
CA LYS A 328 -24.64 9.31 10.69
C LYS A 328 -25.63 10.30 11.31
N LYS A 329 -26.17 11.18 10.46
CA LYS A 329 -27.30 12.04 10.80
C LYS A 329 -28.50 11.22 11.24
#